data_AF-A0A934F617-F1
#
_entry.id   AF-A0A934F617-F1
#
_cell.length_a   1.000
_cell.length_b   1.000
_cell.length_c   1.000
_cell.angle_alpha   90.00
_cell.angle_beta   90.00
_cell.angle_gamma   90.00
#
_symmetry.space_group_name_H-M   'P 1'
#
loop_
_entity.id
_entity.type
_entity.pdbx_description
1 polymer ?
#
loop_
_entity_poly.entity_id
_entity_poly.type
_entity_poly.pdbx_seq_one_letter_code
_entity_poly.pdbx_strand_id
1 'polypeptide(L)'
;MKTTITALLAVGCTLLALPVLPASEPRARAYRVNAIETLNSPTIEPGASEFTVRHILGEPARKLDANTWVYERFRAWPEPPVEDDRRTLVIQFHSGRVADLLLVNSRAEVVIAARLQTKPGARELVAAK
;
A
#
# COMPACT_ATOMS: atom_id res chain seq x y z
N MET A 1 36.30 0.55 68.31
CA MET A 1 35.09 0.20 69.08
C MET A 1 33.94 1.03 68.55
N LYS A 2 32.74 0.41 68.43
CA LYS A 2 31.41 1.02 68.17
C LYS A 2 31.16 1.55 66.74
N THR A 3 30.54 0.76 65.84
CA THR A 3 29.09 0.43 65.66
C THR A 3 28.33 1.48 64.86
N THR A 4 27.93 1.08 63.64
CA THR A 4 26.58 1.14 63.02
C THR A 4 25.85 2.51 63.04
N ILE A 5 25.27 3.01 61.95
CA ILE A 5 23.94 2.62 61.45
C ILE A 5 23.79 2.98 59.96
N THR A 6 23.42 1.97 59.19
CA THR A 6 22.95 2.01 57.80
C THR A 6 21.46 2.36 57.79
N ALA A 7 21.04 3.33 57.00
CA ALA A 7 19.63 3.53 56.65
C ALA A 7 19.50 3.58 55.12
N LEU A 8 19.25 2.42 54.52
CA LEU A 8 18.98 2.26 53.10
C LEU A 8 17.48 2.51 52.88
N LEU A 9 17.12 3.71 52.41
CA LEU A 9 15.75 4.01 52.01
C LEU A 9 15.57 3.59 50.55
N ALA A 10 15.22 2.32 50.33
CA ALA A 10 14.85 1.82 49.02
C ALA A 10 13.42 2.29 48.69
N VAL A 11 13.30 3.42 47.98
CA VAL A 11 12.04 3.86 47.39
C VAL A 11 11.75 2.95 46.18
N GLY A 12 10.90 1.96 46.41
CA GLY A 12 10.36 1.10 45.36
C GLY A 12 9.43 1.88 44.44
N CYS A 13 9.96 2.36 43.31
CA CYS A 13 9.15 2.68 42.14
C CYS A 13 8.99 1.40 41.31
N THR A 14 8.06 0.54 41.70
CA THR A 14 7.49 -0.45 40.76
C THR A 14 6.64 0.31 39.76
N LEU A 15 7.28 0.80 38.70
CA LEU A 15 6.59 1.19 37.47
C LEU A 15 5.86 -0.05 36.97
N LEU A 16 4.54 -0.04 37.10
CA LEU A 16 3.65 -0.98 36.42
C LEU A 16 3.89 -0.83 34.92
N ALA A 17 4.76 -1.67 34.37
CA ALA A 17 4.88 -1.87 32.94
C ALA A 17 3.58 -2.53 32.46
N LEU A 18 2.59 -1.70 32.11
CA LEU A 18 1.45 -2.18 31.34
C LEU A 18 2.02 -2.81 30.06
N PRO A 19 1.69 -4.08 29.75
CA PRO A 19 2.05 -4.64 28.47
C PRO A 19 1.31 -3.83 27.40
N VAL A 20 2.03 -2.99 26.67
CA VAL A 20 1.56 -2.42 25.41
C VAL A 20 1.36 -3.60 24.48
N LEU A 21 0.14 -4.11 24.40
CA LEU A 21 -0.26 -5.02 23.34
C LEU A 21 -0.02 -4.27 22.04
N PRO A 22 0.77 -4.81 21.09
CA PRO A 22 0.90 -4.17 19.79
C PRO A 22 -0.50 -4.08 19.20
N ALA A 23 -0.99 -2.86 18.96
CA ALA A 23 -2.15 -2.65 18.13
C ALA A 23 -1.83 -3.34 16.79
N SER A 24 -2.56 -4.40 16.48
CA SER A 24 -2.31 -5.20 15.28
C SER A 24 -2.38 -4.28 14.07
N GLU A 25 -1.23 -3.96 13.47
CA GLU A 25 -1.18 -3.08 12.30
C GLU A 25 -2.13 -3.61 11.22
N PRO A 26 -2.85 -2.74 10.49
CA PRO A 26 -3.72 -3.16 9.42
C PRO A 26 -2.89 -3.94 8.38
N ARG A 27 -3.24 -5.21 8.17
CA ARG A 27 -2.56 -6.09 7.22
C ARG A 27 -2.62 -5.51 5.81
N ALA A 28 -1.59 -5.77 5.00
CA ALA A 28 -1.63 -5.48 3.57
C ALA A 28 -2.78 -6.27 2.92
N ARG A 29 -3.72 -5.57 2.27
CA ARG A 29 -4.82 -6.20 1.55
C ARG A 29 -4.90 -5.66 0.11
N ALA A 30 -5.00 -6.57 -0.85
CA ALA A 30 -5.14 -6.26 -2.26
C ALA A 30 -6.22 -7.16 -2.88
N TYR A 31 -7.13 -6.56 -3.65
CA TYR A 31 -8.24 -7.25 -4.29
C TYR A 31 -8.19 -7.01 -5.77
N ARG A 32 -8.08 -8.10 -6.53
CA ARG A 32 -8.18 -8.03 -7.98
C ARG A 32 -9.63 -7.75 -8.35
N VAL A 33 -9.83 -6.78 -9.24
CA VAL A 33 -11.12 -6.50 -9.86
C VAL A 33 -11.03 -6.79 -11.35
N ASN A 34 -12.12 -7.28 -11.93
CA ASN A 34 -12.15 -7.65 -13.34
C ASN A 34 -12.53 -6.46 -14.24
N ALA A 35 -13.14 -5.43 -13.66
CA ALA A 35 -13.64 -4.29 -14.37
C ALA A 35 -13.76 -3.08 -13.44
N ILE A 36 -13.65 -1.89 -14.01
CA ILE A 36 -14.05 -0.62 -13.39
C ILE A 36 -15.15 -0.03 -14.25
N GLU A 37 -16.34 0.04 -13.68
CA GLU A 37 -17.50 0.66 -14.31
C GLU A 37 -17.58 2.12 -13.90
N THR A 38 -17.79 2.99 -14.89
CA THR A 38 -17.97 4.43 -14.69
C THR A 38 -19.31 4.85 -15.27
N LEU A 39 -20.06 5.68 -14.53
CA LEU A 39 -21.32 6.23 -15.01
C LEU A 39 -21.07 7.04 -16.30
N ASN A 40 -21.62 6.56 -17.41
CA ASN A 40 -21.53 7.18 -18.75
C ASN A 40 -20.16 7.09 -19.45
N SER A 41 -19.30 6.14 -19.05
CA SER A 41 -18.03 5.91 -19.74
C SER A 41 -17.78 4.42 -19.92
N PRO A 42 -17.04 4.02 -20.97
CA PRO A 42 -16.75 2.62 -21.23
C PRO A 42 -16.02 1.99 -20.04
N THR A 43 -16.30 0.72 -19.79
CA THR A 43 -15.68 -0.04 -18.71
C THR A 43 -14.18 -0.21 -18.94
N ILE A 44 -13.37 -0.09 -17.88
CA ILE A 44 -11.95 -0.47 -17.93
C ILE A 44 -11.82 -1.92 -17.49
N GLU A 45 -11.37 -2.77 -18.38
CA GLU A 45 -11.13 -4.20 -18.14
C GLU A 45 -9.70 -4.60 -18.56
N PRO A 46 -9.19 -5.77 -18.15
CA PRO A 46 -7.95 -6.32 -18.68
C PRO A 46 -7.91 -6.28 -20.21
N GLY A 47 -6.83 -5.76 -20.77
CA GLY A 47 -6.65 -5.53 -22.22
C GLY A 47 -6.92 -4.10 -22.68
N ALA A 48 -7.62 -3.28 -21.88
CA ALA A 48 -7.84 -1.86 -22.15
C ALA A 48 -6.51 -1.12 -22.32
N SER A 49 -6.47 -0.14 -23.23
CA SER A 49 -5.24 0.60 -23.49
C SER A 49 -4.94 1.64 -22.41
N GLU A 50 -3.68 2.01 -22.22
CA GLU A 50 -3.28 3.15 -21.39
C GLU A 50 -4.04 4.44 -21.76
N PHE A 51 -4.28 4.66 -23.06
CA PHE A 51 -5.05 5.80 -23.54
C PHE A 51 -6.49 5.76 -23.02
N THR A 52 -7.15 4.60 -23.12
CA THR A 52 -8.51 4.39 -22.60
C THR A 52 -8.57 4.68 -21.10
N VAL A 53 -7.60 4.17 -20.33
CA VAL A 53 -7.52 4.41 -18.89
C VAL A 53 -7.39 5.90 -18.59
N ARG A 54 -6.48 6.62 -19.26
CA ARG A 54 -6.31 8.08 -19.06
C ARG A 54 -7.54 8.88 -19.46
N HIS A 55 -8.22 8.46 -20.53
CA HIS A 55 -9.42 9.14 -21.00
C HIS A 55 -10.56 9.05 -19.97
N ILE A 56 -10.71 7.90 -19.30
CA ILE A 56 -11.80 7.63 -18.37
C ILE A 56 -11.47 8.11 -16.95
N LEU A 57 -10.27 7.81 -16.44
CA LEU A 57 -9.88 8.10 -15.05
C LEU A 57 -9.05 9.39 -14.89
N GLY A 58 -8.60 9.98 -16.00
CA GLY A 58 -7.65 11.10 -15.97
C GLY A 58 -6.21 10.64 -15.74
N GLU A 59 -5.36 11.57 -15.29
CA GLU A 59 -3.98 11.26 -14.95
C GLU A 59 -3.89 10.54 -13.60
N PRO A 60 -2.98 9.55 -13.46
CA PRO A 60 -2.77 8.90 -12.17
C PRO A 60 -2.18 9.86 -11.15
N ALA A 61 -2.55 9.68 -9.88
CA ALA A 61 -2.00 10.45 -8.78
C ALA A 61 -0.48 10.22 -8.64
N ARG A 62 -0.02 9.00 -8.88
CA ARG A 62 1.41 8.65 -8.98
C ARG A 62 1.63 7.46 -9.91
N LYS A 63 2.85 7.37 -10.45
CA LYS A 63 3.35 6.20 -11.18
C LYS A 63 4.48 5.58 -10.36
N LEU A 64 4.32 4.31 -9.96
CA LEU A 64 5.34 3.59 -9.20
C LEU A 64 6.49 3.14 -10.10
N ASP A 65 6.18 2.82 -11.36
CA ASP A 65 7.11 2.62 -12.47
C ASP A 65 6.41 2.97 -13.80
N ALA A 66 7.04 2.66 -14.94
CA ALA A 66 6.46 2.93 -16.26
C ALA A 66 5.11 2.23 -16.49
N ASN A 67 4.90 1.08 -15.86
CA ASN A 67 3.79 0.16 -16.10
C ASN A 67 2.83 0.04 -14.90
N THR A 68 3.03 0.80 -13.83
CA THR A 68 2.24 0.67 -12.60
C THR A 68 1.78 2.03 -12.14
N TRP A 69 0.48 2.28 -12.29
CA TRP A 69 -0.14 3.57 -11.99
C TRP A 69 -1.04 3.45 -10.78
N VAL A 70 -1.14 4.54 -10.02
CA VAL A 70 -1.91 4.59 -8.77
C VAL A 70 -2.88 5.75 -8.83
N TYR A 71 -4.14 5.45 -8.53
CA TYR A 71 -5.23 6.40 -8.39
C TYR A 71 -5.71 6.37 -6.95
N GLU A 72 -5.60 7.51 -6.28
CA GLU A 72 -6.06 7.67 -4.89
C GLU A 72 -7.53 8.06 -4.83
N ARG A 73 -8.15 7.83 -3.66
CA ARG A 73 -9.55 8.16 -3.37
C ARG A 73 -10.53 7.50 -4.36
N PHE A 74 -10.12 6.39 -4.96
CA PHE A 74 -10.97 5.61 -5.84
C PHE A 74 -12.07 4.96 -5.00
N ARG A 75 -13.32 5.23 -5.34
CA ARG A 75 -14.49 4.61 -4.72
C ARG A 75 -15.00 3.52 -5.65
N ALA A 76 -14.76 2.28 -5.26
CA ALA A 76 -15.39 1.15 -5.94
C ALA A 76 -16.90 1.17 -5.68
N TRP A 77 -17.68 0.75 -6.67
CA TRP A 77 -19.10 0.47 -6.51
C TRP A 77 -19.35 -1.04 -6.69
N PRO A 78 -20.08 -1.71 -5.79
CA PRO A 78 -20.58 -1.18 -4.51
C PRO A 78 -19.44 -0.81 -3.56
N GLU A 79 -19.66 0.21 -2.71
CA GLU A 79 -18.65 0.70 -1.76
C GLU A 79 -18.29 -0.44 -0.78
N PRO A 80 -17.01 -0.85 -0.69
CA PRO A 80 -16.61 -1.86 0.27
C PRO A 80 -16.85 -1.34 1.70
N PRO A 81 -16.99 -2.23 2.70
CA PRO A 81 -17.20 -1.84 4.09
C PRO A 81 -16.16 -0.80 4.53
N VAL A 82 -16.59 0.20 5.32
CA VAL A 82 -15.76 1.34 5.76
C VAL A 82 -14.45 0.90 6.42
N GLU A 83 -14.43 -0.28 7.04
CA GLU A 83 -13.25 -0.87 7.67
C GLU A 83 -12.09 -1.21 6.72
N ASP A 84 -12.34 -1.24 5.41
CA ASP A 84 -11.33 -1.76 4.47
C ASP A 84 -10.33 -0.73 3.95
N ASP A 85 -10.59 0.57 4.08
CA ASP A 85 -9.73 1.68 3.59
C ASP A 85 -9.14 1.44 2.18
N ARG A 86 -9.84 0.66 1.35
CA ARG A 86 -9.44 0.28 -0.02
C ARG A 86 -9.79 1.39 -1.00
N ARG A 87 -9.19 2.55 -0.77
CA ARG A 87 -9.41 3.77 -1.55
C ARG A 87 -8.35 4.00 -2.62
N THR A 88 -7.46 3.04 -2.81
CA THR A 88 -6.39 3.13 -3.80
C THR A 88 -6.61 2.09 -4.87
N LEU A 89 -6.72 2.54 -6.11
CA LEU A 89 -6.70 1.69 -7.29
C LEU A 89 -5.28 1.67 -7.86
N VAL A 90 -4.71 0.49 -7.98
CA VAL A 90 -3.45 0.25 -8.69
C VAL A 90 -3.75 -0.46 -10.00
N ILE A 91 -3.28 0.11 -11.10
CA ILE A 91 -3.39 -0.47 -12.43
C ILE A 91 -1.99 -0.89 -12.88
N GLN A 92 -1.82 -2.16 -13.24
CA GLN A 92 -0.60 -2.66 -13.84
C GLN A 92 -0.82 -2.88 -15.33
N PHE A 93 0.16 -2.47 -16.12
CA PHE A 93 0.17 -2.57 -17.57
C PHE A 93 1.20 -3.61 -18.02
N HIS A 94 0.88 -4.27 -19.12
CA HIS A 94 1.83 -5.08 -19.87
C HIS A 94 1.69 -4.68 -21.34
N SER A 95 2.79 -4.23 -21.95
CA SER A 95 2.82 -3.79 -23.35
C SER A 95 1.75 -2.74 -23.68
N GLY A 96 1.56 -1.74 -22.81
CA GLY A 96 0.61 -0.65 -22.99
C GLY A 96 -0.86 -1.00 -22.74
N ARG A 97 -1.14 -2.18 -22.18
CA ARG A 97 -2.49 -2.68 -21.91
C ARG A 97 -2.67 -3.08 -20.47
N VAL A 98 -3.85 -2.86 -19.90
CA VAL A 98 -4.19 -3.26 -18.54
C VAL A 98 -4.00 -4.77 -18.40
N ALA A 99 -3.12 -5.17 -17.49
CA ALA A 99 -2.90 -6.56 -17.10
C ALA A 99 -3.66 -6.87 -15.80
N ASP A 100 -3.60 -5.95 -14.84
CA ASP A 100 -4.24 -6.10 -13.54
C ASP A 100 -4.86 -4.79 -13.05
N LEU A 101 -6.01 -4.93 -12.39
CA LEU A 101 -6.69 -3.88 -11.65
C LEU A 101 -6.78 -4.33 -10.18
N LEU A 102 -6.24 -3.55 -9.27
CA LEU A 102 -6.11 -3.91 -7.87
C LEU A 102 -6.67 -2.79 -6.97
N LEU A 103 -7.67 -3.11 -6.15
CA LEU A 103 -8.08 -2.26 -5.03
C LEU A 103 -7.27 -2.61 -3.80
N VAL A 104 -6.48 -1.66 -3.32
CA VAL A 104 -5.50 -1.87 -2.25
C VAL A 104 -5.71 -0.88 -1.12
N ASN A 105 -5.31 -1.29 0.08
CA ASN A 105 -5.10 -0.35 1.18
C ASN A 105 -3.68 0.25 1.12
N SER A 106 -3.45 1.31 1.89
CA SER A 106 -2.17 2.01 1.99
C SER A 106 -0.99 1.08 2.27
N ARG A 107 -1.16 0.07 3.14
CA ARG A 107 -0.10 -0.90 3.46
C ARG A 107 0.24 -1.81 2.28
N ALA A 108 -0.75 -2.30 1.54
CA ALA A 108 -0.50 -3.13 0.35
C ALA A 108 0.18 -2.35 -0.76
N GLU A 109 -0.15 -1.06 -0.91
CA GLU A 109 0.53 -0.21 -1.88
C GLU A 109 2.03 -0.05 -1.58
N VAL A 110 2.40 0.20 -0.31
CA VAL A 110 3.81 0.25 0.11
C VAL A 110 4.53 -1.06 -0.21
N VAL A 111 3.88 -2.20 0.02
CA VAL A 111 4.44 -3.52 -0.32
C VAL A 111 4.62 -3.68 -1.83
N ILE A 112 3.66 -3.23 -2.64
CA ILE A 112 3.77 -3.26 -4.11
C ILE A 112 4.94 -2.38 -4.56
N ALA A 113 5.03 -1.13 -4.08
CA ALA A 113 6.11 -0.22 -4.41
C ALA A 113 7.48 -0.78 -4.01
N ALA A 114 7.62 -1.33 -2.81
CA ALA A 114 8.86 -1.96 -2.35
C ALA A 114 9.25 -3.16 -3.23
N ARG A 115 8.29 -4.01 -3.60
CA ARG A 115 8.54 -5.16 -4.49
C ARG A 115 9.05 -4.73 -5.86
N LEU A 116 8.48 -3.66 -6.42
CA LEU A 116 8.93 -3.11 -7.71
C LEU A 116 10.38 -2.61 -7.63
N GLN A 117 10.78 -1.99 -6.53
CA GLN A 117 12.17 -1.54 -6.31
C GLN A 117 13.16 -2.71 -6.15
N THR A 118 12.70 -3.85 -5.63
CA THR A 118 13.54 -5.04 -5.44
C THR A 118 13.64 -5.96 -6.66
N LYS A 119 12.85 -5.74 -7.72
CA LYS A 119 12.95 -6.56 -8.94
C LYS A 119 14.32 -6.34 -9.61
N PRO A 120 15.19 -7.37 -9.70
CA PRO A 120 16.44 -7.28 -10.41
C PRO A 120 16.14 -7.25 -11.91
N GLY A 121 16.48 -6.13 -12.54
CA GLY A 121 16.20 -5.87 -13.96
C GLY A 121 16.27 -4.39 -14.33
N ALA A 122 16.09 -3.49 -13.36
CA ALA A 122 16.27 -2.04 -13.55
C ALA A 122 17.70 -1.54 -13.27
N ARG A 123 18.60 -2.40 -12.75
CA ARG A 123 19.97 -2.01 -12.34
C ARG A 123 21.09 -2.57 -13.24
N GLU A 124 20.80 -3.40 -14.23
CA GLU A 124 21.84 -4.17 -14.94
C GLU A 124 22.25 -3.64 -16.32
N LEU A 125 21.72 -2.51 -16.78
CA LEU A 125 22.08 -1.94 -18.11
C LEU A 125 23.09 -0.78 -18.07
N VAL A 126 23.73 -0.49 -16.93
CA VAL A 126 24.76 0.58 -16.85
C VAL A 126 26.15 0.03 -16.48
N ALA A 127 26.32 -1.29 -16.35
CA ALA A 127 27.57 -1.91 -15.90
C ALA A 127 28.23 -2.83 -16.95
N ALA A 128 27.88 -2.72 -18.23
CA ALA A 128 28.60 -3.37 -19.30
C ALA A 128 29.22 -2.30 -20.20
N LYS A 129 30.48 -1.97 -19.94
CA LYS A 129 31.39 -1.24 -20.83
C LYS A 129 32.55 -2.15 -21.17
#